data_AF-A0A367M1Q5-F1
#
_entry.id   AF-A0A367M1Q5-F1
#
_cell.length_a   1.000
_cell.length_b   1.000
_cell.length_c   1.000
_cell.angle_alpha   90.00
_cell.angle_beta   90.00
_cell.angle_gamma   90.00
#
_symmetry.space_group_name_H-M   'P 1'
#
loop_
_entity.id
_entity.type
_entity.pdbx_description
1 polymer ?
#
loop_
_entity_poly.entity_id
_entity_poly.type
_entity_poly.pdbx_seq_one_letter_code
_entity_poly.pdbx_strand_id
1 'polypeptide(L)'
;MPRCSTRSAQRLSPLFLVLSLAVLGLAPPVHPAPAETAAAQEEEQWTINMKDAEIGDFIEQVSSISGQTFVVDPRVKGRVTVVSQARLSLAEVYQLFLSVLATHGYAVLPQGDQAR
;
A
#
# COMPACT_ATOMS: atom_id res chain seq x y z
N MET A 1 -13.82 -43.65 0.97
CA MET A 1 -15.16 -43.42 1.55
C MET A 1 -15.67 -42.07 1.06
N PRO A 2 -16.84 -42.01 0.40
CA PRO A 2 -17.49 -40.79 -0.06
C PRO A 2 -18.35 -40.19 1.06
N ARG A 3 -18.41 -38.86 1.18
CA ARG A 3 -19.51 -38.18 1.88
C ARG A 3 -20.20 -37.23 0.92
N CYS A 4 -21.35 -37.72 0.48
CA CYS A 4 -22.39 -37.06 -0.26
C CYS A 4 -23.17 -36.08 0.64
N SER A 5 -23.80 -35.09 -0.01
CA SER A 5 -25.03 -34.41 0.39
C SER A 5 -24.94 -33.36 1.50
N THR A 6 -25.36 -32.13 1.21
CA THR A 6 -26.74 -31.71 1.55
C THR A 6 -27.10 -30.29 1.07
N ARG A 7 -28.27 -30.21 0.41
CA ARG A 7 -29.27 -29.11 0.33
C ARG A 7 -28.80 -27.76 -0.26
N SER A 8 -29.24 -27.28 -1.43
CA SER A 8 -30.52 -27.40 -2.15
C SER A 8 -31.75 -27.24 -1.25
N ALA A 9 -32.22 -25.99 -1.08
CA ALA A 9 -33.63 -25.60 -1.00
C ALA A 9 -33.80 -24.19 -0.41
N GLN A 10 -34.15 -23.19 -1.24
CA GLN A 10 -34.99 -22.07 -0.80
C GLN A 10 -35.58 -21.40 -2.05
N ARG A 11 -36.58 -22.03 -2.69
CA ARG A 11 -38.03 -21.79 -2.50
C ARG A 11 -38.42 -20.35 -2.85
N LEU A 12 -38.77 -20.10 -4.11
CA LEU A 12 -40.13 -20.12 -4.69
C LEU A 12 -41.02 -18.99 -4.13
N SER A 13 -41.37 -18.07 -5.02
CA SER A 13 -42.34 -16.97 -4.91
C SER A 13 -43.72 -17.41 -4.39
N PRO A 14 -44.60 -16.47 -3.99
CA PRO A 14 -45.49 -15.83 -4.98
C PRO A 14 -45.91 -14.37 -4.69
N LEU A 15 -46.12 -13.63 -5.78
CA LEU A 15 -47.35 -12.87 -6.07
C LEU A 15 -47.99 -12.03 -4.93
N PHE A 16 -47.76 -10.72 -4.94
CA PHE A 16 -48.81 -9.75 -4.56
C PHE A 16 -48.79 -8.55 -5.50
N LEU A 17 -49.81 -8.54 -6.35
CA LEU A 17 -50.29 -7.53 -7.28
C LEU A 17 -51.16 -6.53 -6.50
N VAL A 18 -50.85 -5.22 -6.52
CA VAL A 18 -51.78 -4.05 -6.58
C VAL A 18 -50.91 -2.78 -6.80
N LEU A 19 -50.77 -2.22 -8.00
CA LEU A 19 -51.54 -1.08 -8.57
C LEU A 19 -51.70 0.15 -7.64
N SER A 20 -50.91 1.21 -7.87
CA SER A 20 -51.24 2.64 -7.65
C SER A 20 -50.15 3.50 -8.30
N LEU A 21 -50.40 4.05 -9.49
CA LEU A 21 -50.91 5.41 -9.74
C LEU A 21 -49.89 6.53 -9.44
N ALA A 22 -49.34 7.05 -10.53
CA ALA A 22 -48.68 8.34 -10.77
C ALA A 22 -48.53 9.33 -9.60
N VAL A 23 -47.28 9.71 -9.31
CA VAL A 23 -46.89 11.11 -9.12
C VAL A 23 -45.57 11.35 -9.87
N LEU A 24 -45.65 12.25 -10.85
CA LEU A 24 -44.57 12.88 -11.56
C LEU A 24 -43.82 13.79 -10.57
N GLY A 25 -42.62 13.37 -10.17
CA GLY A 25 -41.70 14.15 -9.33
C GLY A 25 -40.27 13.87 -9.75
N LEU A 26 -39.70 14.77 -10.55
CA LEU A 26 -38.31 14.76 -10.95
C LEU A 26 -37.43 15.11 -9.73
N ALA A 27 -36.97 14.08 -9.03
CA ALA A 27 -35.88 14.20 -8.06
C ALA A 27 -34.91 13.04 -8.30
N PRO A 28 -33.62 13.30 -8.58
CA PRO A 28 -32.64 12.23 -8.73
C PRO A 28 -32.50 11.47 -7.41
N PRO A 29 -32.42 10.12 -7.42
CA PRO A 29 -32.16 9.35 -6.23
C PRO A 29 -30.74 9.66 -5.75
N VAL A 30 -30.64 10.37 -4.62
CA VAL A 30 -29.42 10.47 -3.83
C VAL A 30 -29.12 9.07 -3.33
N HIS A 31 -28.29 8.32 -4.06
CA HIS A 31 -27.72 7.07 -3.58
C HIS A 31 -26.82 7.42 -2.38
N PRO A 32 -27.05 6.86 -1.18
CA PRO A 32 -26.00 6.82 -0.18
C PRO A 32 -24.91 5.91 -0.76
N ALA A 33 -23.82 6.51 -1.23
CA ALA A 33 -22.59 5.80 -1.50
C ALA A 33 -22.20 5.04 -0.22
N PRO A 34 -21.75 3.77 -0.31
CA PRO A 34 -21.21 3.09 0.83
C PRO A 34 -20.05 3.94 1.35
N ALA A 35 -20.18 4.42 2.58
CA ALA A 35 -19.06 4.97 3.32
C ALA A 35 -18.02 3.85 3.37
N GLU A 36 -16.98 3.97 2.53
CA GLU A 36 -15.76 3.19 2.65
C GLU A 36 -15.30 3.37 4.10
N THR A 37 -15.51 2.31 4.88
CA THR A 37 -14.85 2.16 6.16
C THR A 37 -13.38 2.07 5.80
N ALA A 38 -12.71 3.23 5.78
CA ALA A 38 -11.27 3.31 5.75
C ALA A 38 -10.82 2.57 7.01
N ALA A 39 -10.50 1.29 6.83
CA ALA A 39 -9.78 0.53 7.83
C ALA A 39 -8.51 1.35 8.08
N ALA A 40 -8.42 1.96 9.27
CA ALA A 40 -7.20 2.57 9.74
C ALA A 40 -6.20 1.42 9.87
N GLN A 41 -5.49 1.15 8.77
CA GLN A 41 -4.31 0.33 8.79
C GLN A 41 -3.35 1.08 9.70
N GLU A 42 -3.00 0.50 10.84
CA GLU A 42 -1.91 0.98 11.67
C GLU A 42 -0.66 0.92 10.80
N GLU A 43 -0.36 2.03 10.12
CA GLU A 43 0.85 2.16 9.32
C GLU A 43 2.03 2.11 10.28
N GLU A 44 2.85 1.08 10.15
CA GLU A 44 4.06 0.95 10.94
C GLU A 44 4.96 2.17 10.64
N GLN A 45 5.52 2.76 11.70
CA GLN A 45 6.32 3.96 11.60
C GLN A 45 7.70 3.73 12.19
N TRP A 46 8.72 4.23 11.51
CA TRP A 46 10.13 4.05 11.88
C TRP A 46 10.80 5.39 12.14
N THR A 47 11.83 5.38 12.98
CA THR A 47 12.71 6.52 13.20
C THR A 47 14.12 6.10 12.78
N ILE A 48 14.80 6.92 11.99
CA ILE A 48 16.13 6.62 11.47
C ILE A 48 17.13 7.58 12.10
N ASN A 49 18.15 7.06 12.76
CA ASN A 49 19.23 7.85 13.31
C ASN A 49 20.55 7.14 13.10
N MET A 50 21.21 7.47 11.99
CA MET A 50 22.49 6.93 11.59
C MET A 50 23.48 8.09 11.45
N LYS A 51 24.65 7.95 12.06
CA LYS A 51 25.70 8.97 12.03
C LYS A 51 26.97 8.32 11.56
N ASP A 52 27.59 8.94 10.55
CA ASP A 52 28.85 8.47 10.00
C ASP A 52 28.81 7.00 9.52
N ALA A 53 27.62 6.53 9.12
CA ALA A 53 27.43 5.15 8.67
C ALA A 53 27.88 4.98 7.22
N GLU A 54 28.33 3.79 6.84
CA GLU A 54 28.59 3.50 5.43
C GLU A 54 27.26 3.47 4.65
N ILE A 55 27.28 3.94 3.41
CA ILE A 55 26.07 3.98 2.57
C ILE A 55 25.49 2.58 2.34
N GLY A 56 26.33 1.54 2.36
CA GLY A 56 25.90 0.14 2.30
C GLY A 56 25.00 -0.23 3.48
N ASP A 57 25.39 0.13 4.71
CA ASP A 57 24.61 -0.15 5.91
C ASP A 57 23.23 0.52 5.87
N PHE A 58 23.17 1.74 5.32
CA PHE A 58 21.91 2.44 5.14
C PHE A 58 21.00 1.75 4.11
N ILE A 59 21.56 1.26 3.00
CA ILE A 59 20.81 0.49 1.99
C ILE A 59 20.26 -0.80 2.62
N GLU A 60 21.05 -1.52 3.41
CA GLU A 60 20.62 -2.74 4.10
C GLU A 60 19.48 -2.47 5.09
N GLN A 61 19.58 -1.39 5.87
CA GLN A 61 18.53 -1.00 6.81
C GLN A 61 17.21 -0.70 6.10
N VAL A 62 17.27 0.05 4.98
CA VAL A 62 16.08 0.36 4.18
C VAL A 62 15.54 -0.89 3.48
N SER A 63 16.39 -1.81 3.03
CA SER A 63 15.98 -3.11 2.49
C SER A 63 15.19 -3.92 3.50
N SER A 64 15.65 -3.96 4.75
CA SER A 64 14.97 -4.64 5.85
C SER A 64 13.60 -4.03 6.16
N ILE A 65 13.51 -2.70 6.20
CA ILE A 65 12.26 -1.98 6.48
C ILE A 65 11.26 -2.10 5.33
N SER A 66 11.73 -1.93 4.08
CA SER A 66 10.87 -1.93 2.89
C SER A 66 10.55 -3.31 2.33
N GLY A 67 11.31 -4.33 2.74
CA GLY A 67 11.23 -5.67 2.15
C GLY A 67 11.70 -5.75 0.70
N GLN A 68 12.29 -4.68 0.15
CA GLN A 68 12.81 -4.65 -1.23
C GLN A 68 14.24 -5.19 -1.28
N THR A 69 14.55 -5.95 -2.32
CA THR A 69 15.91 -6.42 -2.60
C THR A 69 16.62 -5.44 -3.53
N PHE A 70 17.81 -4.99 -3.16
CA PHE A 70 18.63 -4.10 -3.96
C PHE A 70 19.92 -4.80 -4.42
N VAL A 71 20.29 -4.59 -5.68
CA VAL A 71 21.63 -4.94 -6.18
C VAL A 71 22.48 -3.68 -6.14
N VAL A 72 23.54 -3.70 -5.33
CA VAL A 72 24.41 -2.52 -5.11
C VAL A 72 25.65 -2.64 -5.99
N ASP A 73 25.95 -1.60 -6.75
CA ASP A 73 27.17 -1.54 -7.55
C ASP A 73 28.42 -1.36 -6.65
N PRO A 74 29.56 -2.03 -6.93
CA PRO A 74 30.76 -1.93 -6.09
C PRO A 74 31.35 -0.52 -5.92
N ARG A 75 30.95 0.42 -6.78
CA ARG A 75 31.38 1.82 -6.72
C ARG A 75 30.58 2.63 -5.72
N VAL A 76 29.45 2.12 -5.22
CA VAL A 76 28.62 2.78 -4.21
C VAL A 76 29.35 2.72 -2.87
N LYS A 77 30.08 3.78 -2.55
CA LYS A 77 30.86 3.92 -1.32
C LYS A 77 30.70 5.33 -0.74
N GLY A 78 31.00 5.46 0.55
CA GLY A 78 31.01 6.73 1.27
C GLY A 78 30.19 6.67 2.55
N ARG A 79 30.32 7.73 3.34
CA ARG A 79 29.63 7.86 4.63
C ARG A 79 28.42 8.76 4.51
N VAL A 80 27.34 8.39 5.19
CA VAL A 80 26.08 9.13 5.26
C VAL A 80 25.74 9.44 6.72
N THR A 81 25.05 10.56 6.93
CA THR A 81 24.44 10.89 8.21
C THR A 81 22.99 11.22 7.97
N VAL A 82 22.10 10.43 8.56
CA VAL A 82 20.65 10.50 8.36
C VAL A 82 19.99 10.53 9.72
N VAL A 83 19.27 11.60 10.02
CA VAL A 83 18.58 11.79 11.31
C VAL A 83 17.16 12.24 11.05
N SER A 84 16.19 11.43 11.47
CA SER A 84 14.76 11.80 11.48
C SER A 84 14.34 12.16 12.90
N GLN A 85 13.69 13.32 13.05
CA GLN A 85 13.08 13.74 14.32
C GLN A 85 11.65 13.23 14.47
N ALA A 86 10.98 12.99 13.35
CA ALA A 86 9.63 12.45 13.28
C ALA A 86 9.65 10.94 13.00
N ARG A 87 8.56 10.29 13.40
CA ARG A 87 8.20 8.93 12.98
C ARG A 87 7.77 8.98 11.51
N LEU A 88 8.43 8.20 10.67
CA LEU A 88 8.23 8.15 9.23
C LEU A 88 7.49 6.87 8.86
N SER A 89 6.47 6.98 8.03
CA SER A 89 5.84 5.86 7.33
C SER A 89 6.80 5.20 6.33
N LEU A 90 6.42 4.04 5.79
CA LEU A 90 7.26 3.30 4.85
C LEU A 90 7.58 4.12 3.60
N ALA A 91 6.57 4.84 3.09
CA ALA A 91 6.72 5.70 1.93
C ALA A 91 7.70 6.86 2.20
N GLU A 92 7.64 7.46 3.38
CA GLU A 92 8.53 8.55 3.77
C GLU A 92 9.97 8.07 3.97
N VAL A 93 10.16 6.88 4.57
CA VAL A 93 11.48 6.23 4.66
C VAL A 93 12.08 6.02 3.27
N TYR A 94 11.27 5.53 2.33
CA TYR A 94 11.72 5.30 0.96
C TYR A 94 12.07 6.61 0.23
N GLN A 95 11.28 7.67 0.41
CA GLN A 95 11.59 8.99 -0.16
C GLN A 95 12.87 9.59 0.42
N LEU A 96 13.09 9.45 1.73
CA LEU A 96 14.34 9.85 2.38
C LEU A 96 15.53 9.07 1.80
N PHE A 97 15.38 7.76 1.61
CA PHE A 97 16.38 6.91 0.98
C PHE A 97 16.79 7.41 -0.40
N LEU A 98 15.83 7.68 -1.28
CA LEU A 98 16.10 8.22 -2.62
C LEU A 98 16.81 9.58 -2.55
N SER A 99 16.42 10.44 -1.61
CA SER A 99 17.02 11.77 -1.43
C SER A 99 18.49 11.70 -0.98
N VAL A 100 18.81 10.77 -0.07
CA VAL A 100 20.18 10.53 0.39
C VAL A 100 21.03 10.00 -0.76
N LEU A 101 20.55 9.01 -1.52
CA LEU A 101 21.27 8.51 -2.68
C LEU A 101 21.55 9.60 -3.73
N ALA A 102 20.54 10.41 -4.04
CA ALA A 102 20.67 11.52 -4.99
C ALA A 102 21.72 12.55 -4.56
N THR A 103 21.79 12.86 -3.26
CA THR A 103 22.81 13.79 -2.69
C THR A 103 24.24 13.26 -2.90
N HIS A 104 24.41 11.93 -2.88
CA HIS A 104 25.68 11.27 -3.13
C HIS A 104 25.93 10.95 -4.62
N GLY A 105 25.02 11.35 -5.51
CA GLY A 105 25.15 11.12 -6.96
C GLY A 105 24.78 9.70 -7.40
N TYR A 106 24.04 8.96 -6.57
CA TYR A 106 23.52 7.63 -6.88
C TYR A 106 22.01 7.69 -7.15
N ALA A 107 21.51 6.68 -7.86
CA ALA A 107 20.08 6.51 -8.11
C ALA A 107 19.71 5.04 -8.03
N VAL A 108 18.47 4.77 -7.62
CA VAL A 108 17.89 3.43 -7.69
C VAL A 108 17.25 3.27 -9.06
N LEU A 109 17.67 2.25 -9.79
CA LEU A 109 17.04 1.89 -11.05
C LEU A 109 16.18 0.65 -10.82
N PRO A 110 14.86 0.71 -11.09
CA PRO A 110 14.02 -0.47 -11.04
C PRO A 110 14.48 -1.47 -12.10
N GLN A 111 15.11 -2.55 -11.65
CA GLN A 111 15.48 -3.68 -12.49
C GLN A 111 14.30 -4.66 -12.50
N GLY A 112 13.31 -4.39 -13.34
CA GLY A 112 12.11 -5.25 -13.39
C GLY A 112 10.84 -4.56 -13.85
N ASP A 113 10.90 -3.80 -14.94
CA ASP A 113 9.78 -3.62 -15.86
C ASP A 113 10.36 -3.54 -17.28
N GLN A 114 10.86 -4.68 -17.77
CA GLN A 114 10.84 -4.87 -19.22
C GLN A 114 9.39 -5.22 -19.53
N ALA A 115 8.66 -4.20 -19.95
CA ALA A 115 7.31 -4.21 -20.47
C ALA A 115 6.83 -5.61 -20.90
N ARG A 116 5.74 -6.05 -20.28
CA ARG A 116 4.89 -7.09 -20.85
C ARG A 116 3.96 -6.48 -21.89
#